data_AF-A0A243Q842-F1
#
_entry.id   AF-A0A243Q842-F1
#
_cell.length_a   1.000
_cell.length_b   1.000
_cell.length_c   1.000
_cell.angle_alpha   90.00
_cell.angle_beta   90.00
_cell.angle_gamma   90.00
#
_symmetry.space_group_name_H-M   'P 1'
#
loop_
_entity.id
_entity.type
_entity.pdbx_description
1 polymer ?
#
loop_
_entity_poly.entity_id
_entity_poly.type
_entity_poly.pdbx_seq_one_letter_code
_entity_poly.pdbx_strand_id
1 'polypeptide(L)'
;MGLGALLGGGGLFCLAVQLATVSANLDAPDWRRAGSLSLAALLAPAGLALGGWLGALAARPGPDEVSRRGGTDADLLELRPGQRAVWVSSARNGWLLAIGASLVAVGTGLLVAAAFGAESAPWPTSVVPIVAGLLGVALSSVRVRIAQDGLQVSYGPLRLPRRHVPLVKLDSAWSEERFPQEVGGWGVRGLPGAATIMLRGGECLVVRYASGGRLAISVDDAERGAALLNTLVMEGAR
;
A
#
# COMPACT_ATOMS: atom_id res chain seq x y z
N MET A 1 -1.99 0.01 -19.77
CA MET A 1 -2.19 -1.11 -18.81
C MET A 1 -3.41 -0.95 -17.90
N GLY A 2 -3.80 0.25 -17.43
CA GLY A 2 -5.00 0.42 -16.58
C GLY A 2 -6.33 0.02 -17.23
N LEU A 3 -6.47 0.23 -18.55
CA LEU A 3 -7.67 -0.17 -19.30
C LEU A 3 -7.85 -1.69 -19.35
N GLY A 4 -6.75 -2.46 -19.48
CA GLY A 4 -6.80 -3.93 -19.53
C GLY A 4 -7.20 -4.57 -18.20
N ALA A 5 -6.77 -3.99 -17.06
CA ALA A 5 -7.18 -4.43 -15.74
C ALA A 5 -8.66 -4.10 -15.44
N LEU A 6 -9.14 -2.94 -15.90
CA LEU A 6 -10.55 -2.54 -15.80
C LEU A 6 -11.45 -3.43 -16.67
N LEU A 7 -11.03 -3.69 -17.92
CA LEU A 7 -11.78 -4.54 -18.85
C LEU A 7 -11.76 -6.02 -18.42
N GLY A 8 -10.64 -6.52 -17.91
CA GLY A 8 -10.54 -7.87 -17.37
C GLY A 8 -11.40 -8.08 -16.12
N GLY A 9 -11.34 -7.14 -15.17
CA GLY A 9 -12.18 -7.17 -13.96
C GLY A 9 -13.68 -7.03 -14.27
N GLY A 10 -14.04 -6.15 -15.21
CA GLY A 10 -15.42 -6.00 -15.69
C GLY A 10 -15.93 -7.25 -16.42
N GLY A 11 -15.09 -7.88 -17.26
CA GLY A 11 -15.43 -9.12 -17.95
C GLY A 11 -15.69 -10.28 -16.99
N LEU A 12 -14.81 -10.48 -15.99
CA LEU A 12 -15.03 -11.45 -14.93
C LEU A 12 -16.29 -11.15 -14.12
N PHE A 13 -16.59 -9.87 -13.86
CA PHE A 13 -17.81 -9.48 -13.17
C PHE A 13 -19.07 -9.88 -13.94
N CYS A 14 -19.13 -9.53 -15.23
CA CYS A 14 -20.26 -9.88 -16.09
C CYS A 14 -20.42 -11.41 -16.21
N LEU A 15 -19.32 -12.15 -16.35
CA LEU A 15 -19.33 -13.62 -16.43
C LEU A 15 -19.89 -14.24 -15.13
N ALA A 16 -19.46 -13.75 -13.98
CA ALA A 16 -19.92 -14.25 -12.68
C ALA A 16 -21.41 -13.94 -12.43
N VAL A 17 -21.88 -12.74 -12.79
CA VAL A 17 -23.32 -12.39 -12.72
C VAL A 17 -24.15 -13.29 -13.65
N GLN A 18 -23.65 -13.56 -14.87
CA GLN A 18 -24.27 -14.51 -15.80
C GLN A 18 -24.36 -15.91 -15.18
N LEU A 19 -23.25 -16.46 -14.68
CA LEU A 19 -23.23 -17.78 -14.05
C LEU A 19 -24.14 -17.86 -12.83
N ALA A 20 -24.17 -16.83 -11.98
CA ALA A 20 -25.07 -16.75 -10.83
C ALA A 20 -26.55 -16.74 -11.23
N THR A 21 -26.87 -16.00 -12.28
CA THR A 21 -28.23 -15.92 -12.80
C THR A 21 -28.65 -17.25 -13.42
N VAL A 22 -27.77 -17.85 -14.22
CA VAL A 22 -28.00 -19.15 -14.86
C VAL A 22 -28.16 -20.24 -13.81
N SER A 23 -27.28 -20.32 -12.81
CA SER A 23 -27.38 -21.34 -11.74
C SER A 23 -28.66 -21.19 -10.91
N ALA A 24 -29.08 -19.96 -10.63
CA ALA A 24 -30.32 -19.71 -9.88
C ALA A 24 -31.58 -20.13 -10.65
N ASN A 25 -31.49 -20.30 -11.96
CA ASN A 25 -32.60 -20.65 -12.85
C ASN A 25 -32.50 -22.05 -13.45
N LEU A 26 -31.34 -22.71 -13.41
CA LEU A 26 -31.03 -23.91 -14.20
C LEU A 26 -32.01 -25.08 -13.94
N ASP A 27 -32.46 -25.23 -12.70
CA ASP A 27 -33.36 -26.31 -12.26
C ASP A 27 -34.78 -25.81 -11.90
N ALA A 28 -35.10 -24.55 -12.22
CA ALA A 28 -36.40 -23.97 -11.91
C ALA A 28 -37.41 -24.26 -13.05
N PRO A 29 -38.49 -25.05 -12.79
CA PRO A 29 -39.49 -25.36 -13.83
C PRO A 29 -40.34 -24.14 -14.21
N ASP A 30 -40.35 -23.10 -13.37
CA ASP A 30 -41.10 -21.87 -13.54
C ASP A 30 -40.43 -20.72 -12.76
N TRP A 31 -40.58 -19.49 -13.26
CA TRP A 31 -39.88 -18.29 -12.74
C TRP A 31 -40.15 -18.00 -11.25
N ARG A 32 -41.25 -18.53 -10.70
CA ARG A 32 -41.62 -18.39 -9.29
C ARG A 32 -40.80 -19.27 -8.36
N ARG A 33 -40.13 -20.29 -8.89
CA ARG A 33 -39.27 -21.24 -8.15
C ARG A 33 -37.79 -21.02 -8.39
N ALA A 34 -37.43 -19.98 -9.15
CA ALA A 34 -36.03 -19.56 -9.29
C ALA A 34 -35.43 -19.23 -7.91
N GLY A 35 -34.19 -19.67 -7.68
CA GLY A 35 -33.47 -19.35 -6.46
C GLY A 35 -33.22 -17.85 -6.34
N SER A 36 -33.24 -17.32 -5.11
CA SER A 36 -32.91 -15.91 -4.89
C SER A 36 -31.41 -15.67 -5.12
N LEU A 37 -31.07 -14.65 -5.92
CA LEU A 37 -29.69 -14.15 -6.00
C LEU A 37 -29.30 -13.59 -4.63
N SER A 38 -28.44 -14.31 -3.92
CA SER A 38 -27.93 -13.83 -2.64
C SER A 38 -27.07 -12.58 -2.84
N LEU A 39 -27.09 -11.65 -1.88
CA LEU A 39 -26.23 -10.47 -1.89
C LEU A 39 -24.74 -10.86 -2.06
N ALA A 40 -24.36 -12.03 -1.54
CA ALA A 40 -23.03 -12.59 -1.68
C ALA A 40 -22.67 -12.94 -3.13
N ALA A 41 -23.61 -13.46 -3.93
CA ALA A 41 -23.41 -13.72 -5.37
C ALA A 41 -23.21 -12.42 -6.17
N LEU A 42 -23.77 -11.30 -5.72
CA LEU A 42 -23.57 -9.97 -6.32
C LEU A 42 -22.26 -9.30 -5.89
N LEU A 43 -21.84 -9.48 -4.62
CA LEU A 43 -20.62 -8.88 -4.07
C LEU A 43 -19.34 -9.62 -4.45
N ALA A 44 -19.42 -10.93 -4.68
CA ALA A 44 -18.35 -11.80 -5.14
C ALA A 44 -17.54 -11.25 -6.33
N PRO A 45 -18.17 -10.91 -7.46
CA PRO A 45 -17.45 -10.35 -8.60
C PRO A 45 -16.93 -8.94 -8.37
N ALA A 46 -17.59 -8.15 -7.52
CA ALA A 46 -17.06 -6.84 -7.09
C ALA A 46 -15.75 -7.00 -6.29
N GLY A 47 -15.64 -8.05 -5.46
CA GLY A 47 -14.41 -8.40 -4.74
C GLY A 47 -13.26 -8.80 -5.68
N LEU A 48 -13.53 -9.61 -6.70
CA LEU A 48 -12.55 -9.99 -7.72
C LEU A 48 -12.10 -8.77 -8.56
N ALA A 49 -13.03 -7.93 -8.98
CA ALA A 49 -12.73 -6.69 -9.69
C ALA A 49 -11.90 -5.73 -8.83
N LEU A 50 -12.23 -5.60 -7.54
CA LEU A 50 -11.48 -4.80 -6.59
C LEU A 50 -10.06 -5.37 -6.39
N GLY A 51 -9.91 -6.69 -6.25
CA GLY A 51 -8.60 -7.35 -6.14
C GLY A 51 -7.73 -7.12 -7.37
N GLY A 52 -8.30 -7.28 -8.57
CA GLY A 52 -7.62 -6.99 -9.84
C GLY A 52 -7.24 -5.51 -9.99
N TRP A 53 -8.13 -4.60 -9.58
CA TRP A 53 -7.87 -3.17 -9.60
C TRP A 53 -6.77 -2.75 -8.61
N LEU A 54 -6.79 -3.28 -7.38
CA LEU A 54 -5.76 -3.07 -6.37
C LEU A 54 -4.40 -3.61 -6.83
N GLY A 55 -4.39 -4.81 -7.42
CA GLY A 55 -3.19 -5.38 -8.05
C GLY A 55 -2.64 -4.50 -9.16
N ALA A 56 -3.51 -3.97 -10.04
CA ALA A 56 -3.10 -3.08 -11.12
C ALA A 56 -2.59 -1.72 -10.63
N LEU A 57 -3.16 -1.15 -9.56
CA LEU A 57 -2.64 0.06 -8.93
C LEU A 57 -1.26 -0.17 -8.31
N ALA A 58 -1.09 -1.30 -7.63
CA ALA A 58 0.17 -1.67 -7.01
C ALA A 58 1.25 -2.10 -8.01
N ALA A 59 0.85 -2.52 -9.22
CA ALA A 59 1.75 -2.81 -10.34
C ALA A 59 2.14 -1.58 -11.16
N ARG A 60 1.55 -0.40 -10.91
CA ARG A 60 2.02 0.84 -11.58
C ARG A 60 3.43 1.14 -11.10
N PRO A 61 4.46 1.13 -11.96
CA PRO A 61 5.76 1.63 -11.56
C PRO A 61 5.58 3.01 -10.91
N GLY A 62 6.33 3.29 -9.85
CA GLY A 62 6.48 4.70 -9.47
C GLY A 62 7.07 5.45 -10.68
N PRO A 63 7.08 6.78 -10.68
CA PRO A 63 8.13 7.47 -11.41
C PRO A 63 9.44 7.06 -10.74
N ASP A 64 9.92 5.86 -11.07
CA ASP A 64 11.27 5.42 -10.81
C ASP A 64 12.06 6.16 -11.89
N GLU A 65 12.27 7.46 -11.67
CA GLU A 65 13.49 8.06 -12.17
C GLU A 65 14.59 7.25 -11.50
N VAL A 66 15.18 6.35 -12.28
CA VAL A 66 16.44 5.71 -11.97
C VAL A 66 17.35 6.85 -11.50
N SER A 67 17.52 7.00 -10.19
CA SER A 67 18.52 7.89 -9.61
C SER A 67 19.85 7.34 -10.08
N ARG A 68 20.28 7.84 -11.24
CA ARG A 68 21.63 7.69 -11.75
C ARG A 68 22.51 8.11 -10.59
N ARG A 69 23.24 7.15 -9.99
CA ARG A 69 24.33 7.44 -9.04
C ARG A 69 25.16 8.54 -9.68
N GLY A 70 25.09 9.73 -9.10
CA GLY A 70 25.60 10.93 -9.74
C GLY A 70 25.58 12.08 -8.76
N GLY A 71 26.77 12.37 -8.25
CA GLY A 71 27.11 13.62 -7.58
C GLY A 71 27.17 13.52 -6.06
N THR A 72 28.40 13.48 -5.55
CA THR A 72 28.84 13.64 -4.15
C THR A 72 28.55 15.07 -3.64
N ASP A 73 27.29 15.51 -3.68
CA ASP A 73 26.91 16.89 -3.36
C ASP A 73 25.62 16.94 -2.53
N ALA A 74 25.47 15.96 -1.63
CA ALA A 74 24.33 15.85 -0.71
C ALA A 74 24.58 16.57 0.63
N ASP A 75 25.50 17.52 0.69
CA ASP A 75 25.89 18.14 1.97
C ASP A 75 25.14 19.44 2.29
N LEU A 76 24.12 19.78 1.49
CA LEU A 76 22.96 20.65 1.75
C LEU A 76 22.44 21.13 0.38
N LEU A 77 21.19 20.82 0.02
CA LEU A 77 20.62 21.41 -1.20
C LEU A 77 20.48 22.92 -0.97
N GLU A 78 21.30 23.73 -1.64
CA GLU A 78 21.12 25.19 -1.70
C GLU A 78 19.83 25.51 -2.45
N LEU A 79 18.77 25.79 -1.69
CA LEU A 79 17.51 26.29 -2.25
C LEU A 79 17.72 27.75 -2.67
N ARG A 80 17.48 28.05 -3.95
CA ARG A 80 17.45 29.46 -4.39
C ARG A 80 16.30 30.19 -3.69
N PRO A 81 16.46 31.48 -3.34
CA PRO A 81 15.38 32.26 -2.73
C PRO A 81 14.09 32.19 -3.58
N GLY A 82 13.01 31.67 -3.01
CA GLY A 82 11.71 31.52 -3.68
C GLY A 82 11.45 30.17 -4.37
N GLN A 83 12.40 29.23 -4.39
CA GLN A 83 12.14 27.87 -4.88
C GLN A 83 11.48 26.98 -3.81
N ARG A 84 10.45 26.24 -4.21
CA ARG A 84 9.79 25.23 -3.38
C ARG A 84 10.25 23.84 -3.83
N ALA A 85 11.21 23.27 -3.13
CA ALA A 85 11.62 21.89 -3.35
C ALA A 85 10.65 20.91 -2.69
N VAL A 86 10.38 19.81 -3.38
CA VAL A 86 9.61 18.67 -2.87
C VAL A 86 10.37 17.41 -3.24
N TRP A 87 10.67 16.59 -2.24
CA TRP A 87 11.24 15.26 -2.46
C TRP A 87 10.16 14.20 -2.21
N VAL A 88 10.11 13.20 -3.09
CA VAL A 88 9.17 12.08 -2.97
C VAL A 88 9.92 10.79 -3.30
N SER A 89 9.83 9.81 -2.41
CA SER A 89 10.34 8.46 -2.65
C SER A 89 9.34 7.43 -2.16
N SER A 90 9.46 6.20 -2.64
CA SER A 90 8.61 5.09 -2.21
C SER A 90 9.34 3.77 -2.22
N ALA A 91 9.07 2.92 -1.22
CA ALA A 91 9.50 1.54 -1.22
C ALA A 91 8.29 0.59 -1.33
N ARG A 92 8.51 -0.57 -1.95
CA ARG A 92 7.48 -1.60 -2.14
C ARG A 92 8.00 -2.98 -1.79
N ASN A 93 7.12 -3.82 -1.29
CA ASN A 93 7.34 -5.25 -1.06
C ASN A 93 6.40 -6.06 -1.95
N GLY A 94 6.92 -6.54 -3.09
CA GLY A 94 6.13 -7.30 -4.07
C GLY A 94 5.59 -8.62 -3.52
N TRP A 95 6.31 -9.26 -2.59
CA TRP A 95 5.87 -10.50 -1.95
C TRP A 95 4.67 -10.28 -1.04
N LEU A 96 4.71 -9.24 -0.20
CA LEU A 96 3.57 -8.88 0.65
C LEU A 96 2.33 -8.52 -0.17
N LEU A 97 2.54 -7.82 -1.28
CA LEU A 97 1.48 -7.52 -2.24
C LEU A 97 0.89 -8.80 -2.85
N ALA A 98 1.73 -9.72 -3.31
CA ALA A 98 1.30 -10.97 -3.95
C ALA A 98 0.53 -11.86 -2.97
N ILE A 99 1.04 -12.05 -1.75
CA ILE A 99 0.32 -12.77 -0.68
C ILE A 99 -1.00 -12.08 -0.36
N GLY A 100 -0.98 -10.76 -0.17
CA GLY A 100 -2.18 -10.00 0.16
C GLY A 100 -3.27 -10.15 -0.90
N ALA A 101 -2.90 -9.98 -2.17
CA ALA A 101 -3.80 -10.16 -3.30
C ALA A 101 -4.33 -11.60 -3.40
N SER A 102 -3.48 -12.60 -3.14
CA SER A 102 -3.86 -14.02 -3.17
C SER A 102 -4.86 -14.34 -2.06
N LEU A 103 -4.66 -13.82 -0.85
CA LEU A 103 -5.59 -14.01 0.27
C LEU A 103 -6.95 -13.36 0.01
N VAL A 104 -6.99 -12.16 -0.59
CA VAL A 104 -8.24 -11.53 -1.02
C VAL A 104 -8.96 -12.40 -2.06
N ALA A 105 -8.22 -12.92 -3.05
CA ALA A 105 -8.80 -13.77 -4.10
C ALA A 105 -9.38 -15.07 -3.52
N VAL A 106 -8.63 -15.77 -2.66
CA VAL A 106 -9.08 -17.00 -2.00
C VAL A 106 -10.29 -16.75 -1.11
N GLY A 107 -10.23 -15.74 -0.25
CA GLY A 107 -11.35 -15.43 0.65
C GLY A 107 -12.61 -14.99 -0.09
N THR A 108 -12.46 -14.26 -1.20
CA THR A 108 -13.58 -13.93 -2.08
C THR A 108 -14.14 -15.18 -2.75
N GLY A 109 -13.28 -16.07 -3.25
CA GLY A 109 -13.67 -17.37 -3.84
C GLY A 109 -14.49 -18.22 -2.87
N LEU A 110 -14.07 -18.32 -1.61
CA LEU A 110 -14.80 -19.04 -0.56
C LEU A 110 -16.17 -18.39 -0.27
N LEU A 111 -16.23 -17.06 -0.23
CA LEU A 111 -17.47 -16.33 -0.06
C LEU A 111 -18.44 -16.60 -1.21
N VAL A 112 -17.92 -16.69 -2.45
CA VAL A 112 -18.72 -17.08 -3.63
C VAL A 112 -19.22 -18.51 -3.45
N ALA A 113 -18.35 -19.48 -3.16
CA ALA A 113 -18.74 -20.87 -3.06
C ALA A 113 -19.88 -21.09 -2.03
N ALA A 114 -19.77 -20.45 -0.86
CA ALA A 114 -20.81 -20.48 0.17
C ALA A 114 -22.14 -19.87 -0.31
N ALA A 115 -22.10 -18.84 -1.16
CA ALA A 115 -23.28 -18.20 -1.72
C ALA A 115 -24.06 -19.09 -2.71
N PHE A 116 -23.40 -20.10 -3.28
CA PHE A 116 -23.96 -21.05 -4.24
C PHE A 116 -24.32 -22.41 -3.61
N GLY A 117 -24.37 -22.49 -2.28
CA GLY A 117 -24.84 -23.69 -1.58
C GLY A 117 -23.79 -24.79 -1.44
N ALA A 118 -22.50 -24.51 -1.70
CA ALA A 118 -21.45 -25.34 -1.12
C ALA A 118 -21.61 -25.31 0.41
N GLU A 119 -21.46 -26.46 1.08
CA GLU A 119 -21.66 -26.61 2.52
C GLU A 119 -21.16 -25.39 3.28
N SER A 120 -21.99 -24.87 4.20
CA SER A 120 -21.79 -23.59 4.87
C SER A 120 -20.48 -23.60 5.66
N ALA A 121 -19.38 -23.30 4.99
CA ALA A 121 -18.12 -23.02 5.64
C ALA A 121 -18.40 -21.86 6.60
N PRO A 122 -18.00 -21.96 7.88
CA PRO A 122 -18.29 -20.93 8.84
C PRO A 122 -17.75 -19.59 8.31
N TRP A 123 -18.55 -18.52 8.43
CA TRP A 123 -18.24 -17.20 7.85
C TRP A 123 -16.80 -16.68 8.09
N PRO A 124 -16.08 -17.02 9.19
CA PRO A 124 -14.69 -16.61 9.36
C PRO A 124 -13.75 -17.15 8.28
N THR A 125 -14.04 -18.30 7.66
CA THR A 125 -13.20 -18.91 6.61
C THR A 125 -13.05 -18.02 5.39
N SER A 126 -14.03 -17.17 5.09
CA SER A 126 -13.97 -16.22 3.99
C SER A 126 -13.51 -14.84 4.45
N VAL A 127 -13.99 -14.36 5.59
CA VAL A 127 -13.72 -13.00 6.07
C VAL A 127 -12.27 -12.81 6.53
N VAL A 128 -11.71 -13.77 7.26
CA VAL A 128 -10.33 -13.69 7.78
C VAL A 128 -9.30 -13.51 6.65
N PRO A 129 -9.27 -14.33 5.58
CA PRO A 129 -8.32 -14.14 4.50
C PRO A 129 -8.56 -12.84 3.72
N ILE A 130 -9.81 -12.39 3.54
CA ILE A 130 -10.09 -11.09 2.90
C ILE A 130 -9.46 -9.96 3.73
N VAL A 131 -9.73 -9.91 5.03
CA VAL A 131 -9.21 -8.86 5.92
C VAL A 131 -7.68 -8.91 5.98
N ALA A 132 -7.09 -10.08 6.18
CA ALA A 132 -5.65 -10.27 6.19
C ALA A 132 -5.01 -9.84 4.85
N GLY A 133 -5.65 -10.19 3.74
CA GLY A 133 -5.20 -9.84 2.40
C GLY A 133 -5.24 -8.33 2.14
N LEU A 134 -6.34 -7.66 2.51
CA LEU A 134 -6.47 -6.21 2.42
C LEU A 134 -5.42 -5.48 3.25
N LEU A 135 -5.13 -5.96 4.47
CA LEU A 135 -4.06 -5.41 5.30
C LEU A 135 -2.69 -5.62 4.65
N GLY A 136 -2.43 -6.80 4.08
CA GLY A 136 -1.19 -7.08 3.35
C GLY A 136 -0.99 -6.14 2.16
N VAL A 137 -2.03 -5.92 1.35
CA VAL A 137 -2.00 -4.97 0.23
C VAL A 137 -1.80 -3.53 0.72
N ALA A 138 -2.51 -3.12 1.78
CA ALA A 138 -2.38 -1.77 2.35
C ALA A 138 -0.98 -1.50 2.91
N LEU A 139 -0.31 -2.50 3.46
CA LEU A 139 1.03 -2.39 4.04
C LEU A 139 2.17 -2.72 3.05
N SER A 140 1.84 -3.08 1.81
CA SER A 140 2.83 -3.51 0.80
C SER A 140 3.71 -2.40 0.24
N SER A 141 3.34 -1.14 0.46
CA SER A 141 4.10 0.00 -0.03
C SER A 141 4.08 1.14 0.96
N VAL A 142 5.16 1.92 0.96
CA VAL A 142 5.28 3.16 1.70
C VAL A 142 5.74 4.24 0.74
N ARG A 143 5.17 5.42 0.87
CA ARG A 143 5.59 6.62 0.15
C ARG A 143 5.88 7.72 1.16
N VAL A 144 7.06 8.30 1.02
CA VAL A 144 7.52 9.43 1.82
C VAL A 144 7.55 10.67 0.92
N ARG A 145 7.04 11.77 1.45
CA ARG A 145 7.11 13.09 0.83
C ARG A 145 7.70 14.06 1.86
N ILE A 146 8.69 14.83 1.43
CA ILE A 146 9.30 15.91 2.20
C ILE A 146 9.03 17.20 1.46
N ALA A 147 8.42 18.15 2.14
CA ALA A 147 8.10 19.46 1.62
C ALA A 147 8.10 20.49 2.77
N GLN A 148 7.87 21.75 2.44
CA GLN A 148 7.85 22.89 3.37
C GLN A 148 6.87 22.71 4.54
N ASP A 149 5.80 21.93 4.38
CA ASP A 149 4.86 21.60 5.45
C ASP A 149 5.40 20.55 6.42
N GLY A 150 6.34 19.70 5.99
CA GLY A 150 6.98 18.67 6.80
C GLY A 150 7.12 17.33 6.11
N LEU A 151 7.27 16.29 6.92
CA LEU A 151 7.41 14.90 6.49
C LEU A 151 6.03 14.24 6.44
N GLN A 152 5.63 13.76 5.27
CA GLN A 152 4.43 12.96 5.08
C GLN A 152 4.78 11.51 4.74
N VAL A 153 4.24 10.57 5.51
CA VAL A 153 4.37 9.13 5.29
C VAL A 153 2.99 8.57 4.96
N SER A 154 2.88 7.84 3.86
CA SER A 154 1.62 7.25 3.41
C SER A 154 1.83 5.78 3.02
N TYR A 155 0.82 4.95 3.29
CA TYR A 155 0.89 3.51 3.05
C TYR A 155 -0.01 3.07 1.91
N GLY A 156 0.40 2.02 1.21
CA GLY A 156 -0.42 1.29 0.27
C GLY A 156 -0.76 2.06 -1.01
N PRO A 157 -1.49 1.40 -1.94
CA PRO A 157 -1.89 2.00 -3.21
C PRO A 157 -2.84 3.18 -3.02
N LEU A 158 -3.68 3.14 -1.98
CA LEU A 158 -4.62 4.22 -1.64
C LEU A 158 -3.95 5.38 -0.91
N ARG A 159 -2.65 5.27 -0.58
CA ARG A 159 -1.91 6.25 0.22
C ARG A 159 -2.60 6.54 1.55
N LEU A 160 -3.13 5.50 2.21
CA LEU A 160 -3.84 5.55 3.48
C LEU A 160 -3.38 4.36 4.35
N PRO A 161 -3.15 4.57 5.66
CA PRO A 161 -3.23 5.84 6.39
C PRO A 161 -2.14 6.84 5.98
N ARG A 162 -2.37 8.13 6.26
CA ARG A 162 -1.38 9.22 6.07
C ARG A 162 -0.97 9.75 7.42
N ARG A 163 0.35 9.84 7.65
CA ARG A 163 0.93 10.44 8.85
C ARG A 163 1.74 11.65 8.42
N HIS A 164 1.36 12.81 8.94
CA HIS A 164 2.11 14.05 8.77
C HIS A 164 2.89 14.36 10.05
N VAL A 165 4.16 14.72 9.89
CA VAL A 165 5.03 15.17 10.96
C VAL A 165 5.54 16.58 10.59
N PRO A 166 5.15 17.62 11.33
CA PRO A 166 5.60 18.98 11.05
C PRO A 166 7.09 19.14 11.34
N LEU A 167 7.75 20.04 10.60
CA LEU A 167 9.20 20.29 10.71
C LEU A 167 9.64 20.62 12.15
N VAL A 168 8.83 21.35 12.91
CA VAL A 168 9.11 21.70 14.33
C VAL A 168 9.30 20.50 15.26
N LYS A 169 8.81 19.31 14.87
CA LYS A 169 8.99 18.07 15.66
C LYS A 169 10.24 17.30 15.25
N LEU A 170 10.94 17.73 14.20
CA LEU A 170 12.08 17.07 13.61
C LEU A 170 13.35 17.83 14.00
N ASP A 171 14.41 17.08 14.26
CA ASP A 171 15.71 17.62 14.67
C ASP A 171 16.74 17.44 13.55
N SER A 172 16.91 16.20 13.08
CA SER A 172 17.91 15.85 12.07
C SER A 172 17.50 14.61 11.29
N ALA A 173 18.02 14.45 10.08
CA ALA A 173 17.82 13.30 9.23
C ALA A 173 19.11 12.83 8.56
N TRP A 174 19.24 11.53 8.33
CA TRP A 174 20.37 10.92 7.62
C TRP A 174 19.93 9.66 6.87
N SER A 175 20.76 9.21 5.93
CA SER A 175 20.61 7.91 5.27
C SER A 175 21.39 6.84 6.03
N GLU A 176 20.79 5.67 6.19
CA GLU A 176 21.44 4.51 6.82
C GLU A 176 20.96 3.23 6.13
N GLU A 177 21.87 2.31 5.84
CA GLU A 177 21.49 0.98 5.38
C GLU A 177 21.00 0.13 6.55
N ARG A 178 19.82 -0.47 6.41
CA ARG A 178 19.29 -1.42 7.39
C ARG A 178 18.64 -2.60 6.73
N PHE A 179 18.78 -3.75 7.36
CA PHE A 179 18.20 -5.00 6.90
C PHE A 179 17.09 -5.48 7.83
N PRO A 180 16.09 -6.21 7.33
CA PRO A 180 14.98 -6.73 8.14
C PRO A 180 15.46 -7.57 9.33
N GLN A 181 16.58 -8.29 9.17
CA GLN A 181 17.16 -9.14 10.21
C GLN A 181 17.62 -8.33 11.44
N GLU A 182 18.02 -7.07 11.24
CA GLU A 182 18.54 -6.18 12.28
C GLU A 182 17.43 -5.48 13.07
N VAL A 183 16.24 -5.37 12.47
CA VAL A 183 15.10 -4.59 13.02
C VAL A 183 13.90 -5.47 13.40
N GLY A 184 14.07 -6.79 13.43
CA GLY A 184 13.02 -7.73 13.83
C GLY A 184 12.00 -8.07 12.75
N GLY A 185 12.38 -7.92 11.48
CA GLY A 185 11.64 -8.37 10.30
C GLY A 185 11.01 -7.25 9.47
N TRP A 186 10.01 -7.64 8.68
CA TRP A 186 9.27 -6.76 7.78
C TRP A 186 8.09 -6.09 8.49
N GLY A 187 7.76 -4.86 8.09
CA GLY A 187 6.56 -4.14 8.48
C GLY A 187 6.82 -2.88 9.32
N VAL A 188 5.76 -2.40 9.98
CA VAL A 188 5.83 -1.30 10.94
C VAL A 188 6.08 -1.86 12.33
N ARG A 189 7.11 -1.36 13.00
CA ARG A 189 7.54 -1.77 14.35
C ARG A 189 7.79 -0.54 15.22
N GLY A 190 7.64 -0.71 16.52
CA GLY A 190 7.90 0.33 17.52
C GLY A 190 6.67 1.18 17.88
N LEU A 191 6.91 2.19 18.70
CA LEU A 191 5.89 3.07 19.27
C LEU A 191 5.88 4.42 18.52
N PRO A 192 4.79 5.21 18.61
CA PRO A 192 4.80 6.58 18.14
C PRO A 192 5.99 7.37 18.73
N GLY A 193 6.90 7.83 17.88
CA GLY A 193 8.12 8.53 18.28
C GLY A 193 9.39 7.67 18.19
N ALA A 194 9.27 6.35 18.21
CA ALA A 194 10.38 5.42 18.02
C ALA A 194 9.91 4.23 17.17
N ALA A 195 9.88 4.40 15.85
CA ALA A 195 9.32 3.41 14.93
C ALA A 195 10.23 3.11 13.74
N THR A 196 10.10 1.91 13.21
CA THR A 196 10.79 1.46 11.99
C THR A 196 9.77 0.92 11.03
N ILE A 197 9.77 1.44 9.80
CA ILE A 197 8.93 1.00 8.69
C ILE A 197 9.86 0.32 7.69
N MET A 198 9.92 -1.01 7.76
CA MET A 198 10.83 -1.82 6.96
C MET A 198 10.06 -2.61 5.89
N LEU A 199 10.14 -2.19 4.63
CA LEU A 199 9.48 -2.89 3.51
C LEU A 199 10.45 -3.59 2.56
N ARG A 200 11.67 -3.06 2.41
CA ARG A 200 12.80 -3.68 1.71
C ARG A 200 14.09 -3.45 2.52
N GLY A 201 15.04 -4.38 2.45
CA GLY A 201 16.36 -4.15 3.02
C GLY A 201 17.15 -3.12 2.20
N GLY A 202 18.17 -2.54 2.82
CA GLY A 202 19.08 -1.56 2.21
C GLY A 202 18.79 -0.14 2.71
N GLU A 203 18.89 0.83 1.80
CA GLU A 203 18.81 2.26 2.14
C GLU A 203 17.50 2.61 2.88
N CYS A 204 17.63 3.32 4.00
CA CYS A 204 16.56 3.84 4.82
C CYS A 204 16.79 5.31 5.19
N LEU A 205 15.74 6.11 5.11
CA LEU A 205 15.72 7.45 5.68
C LEU A 205 15.47 7.35 7.18
N VAL A 206 16.39 7.88 7.98
CA VAL A 206 16.28 7.93 9.43
C VAL A 206 16.08 9.37 9.84
N VAL A 207 15.01 9.61 10.61
CA VAL A 207 14.66 10.94 11.10
C VAL A 207 14.66 10.91 12.62
N ARG A 208 15.35 11.86 13.23
CA ARG A 208 15.33 12.10 14.67
C ARG A 208 14.28 13.14 14.99
N TYR A 209 13.44 12.83 15.97
CA TYR A 209 12.51 13.77 16.54
C TYR A 209 13.22 14.67 17.55
N ALA A 210 12.77 15.92 17.67
CA ALA A 210 13.23 16.84 18.72
C ALA A 210 12.98 16.30 20.13
N SER A 211 12.00 15.38 20.30
CA SER A 211 11.75 14.68 21.56
C SER A 211 12.73 13.51 21.84
N GLY A 212 13.73 13.28 20.98
CA GLY A 212 14.80 12.28 21.15
C GLY A 212 14.57 10.94 20.45
N GLY A 213 13.32 10.62 20.07
CA GLY A 213 12.99 9.38 19.37
C GLY A 213 13.45 9.35 17.90
N ARG A 214 13.35 8.19 17.24
CA ARG A 214 13.75 8.01 15.83
C ARG A 214 12.68 7.31 14.99
N LEU A 215 12.51 7.75 13.75
CA LEU A 215 11.71 7.08 12.73
C LEU A 215 12.61 6.63 11.59
N ALA A 216 12.70 5.33 11.34
CA ALA A 216 13.41 4.77 10.19
C ALA A 216 12.41 4.28 9.14
N ILE A 217 12.65 4.58 7.86
CA ILE A 217 11.75 4.24 6.76
C ILE A 217 12.56 3.73 5.58
N SER A 218 12.27 2.53 5.07
CA SER A 218 12.82 2.06 3.80
C SER A 218 12.36 2.96 2.66
N VAL A 219 13.30 3.59 1.97
CA VAL A 219 13.06 4.45 0.79
C VAL A 219 14.29 4.45 -0.09
N ASP A 220 14.11 4.73 -1.38
CA ASP A 220 15.21 4.98 -2.30
C ASP A 220 15.67 6.44 -2.20
N ASP A 221 16.94 6.73 -2.47
CA ASP A 221 17.51 8.09 -2.51
C ASP A 221 17.33 8.85 -1.17
N ALA A 222 17.50 8.11 -0.07
CA ALA A 222 17.32 8.62 1.29
C ALA A 222 18.34 9.73 1.61
N GLU A 223 19.53 9.67 1.00
CA GLU A 223 20.57 10.71 1.16
C GLU A 223 20.06 12.09 0.76
N ARG A 224 19.48 12.23 -0.45
CA ARG A 224 18.90 13.51 -0.90
C ARG A 224 17.67 13.91 -0.10
N GLY A 225 16.86 12.94 0.31
CA GLY A 225 15.71 13.19 1.19
C GLY A 225 16.13 13.77 2.54
N ALA A 226 17.19 13.22 3.14
CA ALA A 226 17.77 13.69 4.39
C ALA A 226 18.36 15.10 4.23
N ALA A 227 19.12 15.34 3.16
CA ALA A 227 19.69 16.65 2.86
C ALA A 227 18.61 17.74 2.77
N LEU A 228 17.54 17.50 1.99
CA LEU A 228 16.42 18.44 1.90
C LEU A 228 15.73 18.66 3.26
N LEU A 229 15.50 17.59 4.03
CA LEU A 229 14.83 17.70 5.32
C LEU A 229 15.63 18.54 6.31
N ASN A 230 16.96 18.35 6.36
CA ASN A 230 17.84 19.15 7.20
C ASN A 230 17.85 20.63 6.79
N THR A 231 17.90 20.93 5.48
CA THR A 231 17.76 22.32 4.99
C THR A 231 16.46 22.97 5.50
N LEU A 232 15.33 22.27 5.37
CA LEU A 232 14.02 22.79 5.78
C LEU A 232 13.89 22.97 7.29
N VAL A 233 14.46 22.06 8.09
CA VAL A 233 14.49 22.18 9.56
C VAL A 233 15.31 23.40 9.98
N MET A 234 16.46 23.65 9.34
CA MET A 234 17.29 24.82 9.61
C MET A 234 16.61 26.14 9.20
N GLU A 235 15.92 26.17 8.05
CA GLU A 235 15.17 27.34 7.61
C GLU A 235 13.99 27.66 8.54
N GLY A 236 13.25 26.64 8.98
CA GLY A 236 12.10 26.82 9.87
C GLY A 236 12.46 27.17 11.32
N ALA A 237 13.74 27.05 11.70
CA ALA A 237 14.25 27.45 13.01
C ALA A 237 14.68 28.94 13.08
N ARG A 238 14.75 29.64 11.94
CA ARG A 238 15.06 31.07 11.84
C ARG A 238 13.79 31.92 11.93
#